data_AF-A0A925HZM3-F1
#
_entry.id   AF-A0A925HZM3-F1
#
_cell.length_a   1.000
_cell.length_b   1.000
_cell.length_c   1.000
_cell.angle_alpha   90.00
_cell.angle_beta   90.00
_cell.angle_gamma   90.00
#
_symmetry.space_group_name_H-M   'P 1'
#
loop_
_entity.id
_entity.type
_entity.pdbx_description
1 polymer ?
#
loop_
_entity_poly.entity_id
_entity_poly.type
_entity_poly.pdbx_seq_one_letter_code
_entity_poly.pdbx_strand_id
1 'polypeptide(L)'
;MSAAPAIPPTAVPKTLQSSVPAGFWGDAWRRFRRKPPAMIALVYVGLMFIVAIAAPLIVGTKPIICKYNGRIYFPFLALWHPRLENSVFARDKFRLPFSKSLREKDPESWAIYPLIYQDPFR
;
A
#
# COMPACT_ATOMS: atom_id res chain seq x y z
N MET A 1 -35.40 -17.18 76.96
CA MET A 1 -35.26 -15.95 76.16
C MET A 1 -34.36 -16.30 74.98
N SER A 2 -34.94 -16.68 73.85
CA SER A 2 -34.21 -17.11 72.65
C SER A 2 -33.93 -15.89 71.78
N ALA A 3 -32.67 -15.50 71.62
CA ALA A 3 -32.27 -14.38 70.78
C ALA A 3 -32.29 -14.80 69.31
N ALA A 4 -33.13 -14.15 68.50
CA ALA A 4 -33.20 -14.36 67.06
C ALA A 4 -31.88 -13.89 66.39
N PRO A 5 -31.36 -14.61 65.37
CA PRO A 5 -30.15 -14.21 64.68
C PRO A 5 -30.44 -12.98 63.80
N ALA A 6 -29.61 -11.95 63.94
CA ALA A 6 -29.67 -10.76 63.10
C ALA A 6 -29.27 -11.12 61.65
N ILE A 7 -30.18 -10.87 60.71
CA ILE A 7 -29.94 -11.06 59.28
C ILE A 7 -29.04 -9.90 58.81
N PRO A 8 -27.86 -10.16 58.21
CA PRO A 8 -27.02 -9.08 57.68
C PRO A 8 -27.75 -8.35 56.55
N PRO A 9 -27.59 -7.02 56.42
CA PRO A 9 -28.28 -6.23 55.41
C PRO A 9 -27.94 -6.78 54.02
N THR A 10 -28.99 -7.11 53.29
CA THR A 10 -29.02 -7.62 51.93
C THR A 10 -27.97 -6.91 51.07
N ALA A 11 -26.98 -7.66 50.58
CA ALA A 11 -25.99 -7.15 49.64
C ALA A 11 -26.73 -6.58 48.43
N VAL A 12 -26.68 -5.26 48.28
CA VAL A 12 -27.27 -4.55 47.14
C VAL A 12 -26.64 -5.10 45.86
N PRO A 13 -27.43 -5.58 44.88
CA PRO A 13 -26.87 -6.08 43.64
C PRO A 13 -26.18 -4.92 42.94
N LYS A 14 -24.85 -5.01 42.81
CA LYS A 14 -24.04 -4.04 42.09
C LYS A 14 -24.44 -4.13 40.62
N THR A 15 -25.31 -3.22 40.17
CA THR A 15 -25.77 -3.14 38.79
C THR A 15 -24.57 -2.97 37.88
N LEU A 16 -24.22 -4.03 37.14
CA LEU A 16 -23.22 -3.97 36.09
C LEU A 16 -23.76 -3.07 34.99
N GLN A 17 -23.30 -1.83 34.95
CA GLN A 17 -23.60 -0.88 33.88
C GLN A 17 -23.13 -1.50 32.56
N SER A 18 -24.07 -2.00 31.76
CA SER A 18 -23.84 -2.42 30.40
C SER A 18 -23.57 -1.17 29.56
N SER A 19 -22.29 -0.83 29.37
CA SER A 19 -21.89 0.15 28.37
C SER A 19 -22.46 -0.27 27.01
N VAL A 20 -23.16 0.66 26.36
CA VAL A 20 -23.62 0.53 24.98
C VAL A 20 -22.50 -0.08 24.13
N PRO A 21 -22.74 -1.18 23.39
CA PRO A 21 -21.70 -1.77 22.56
C PRO A 21 -21.39 -0.80 21.42
N ALA A 22 -20.36 0.02 21.61
CA ALA A 22 -19.70 0.69 20.49
C ALA A 22 -19.28 -0.41 19.50
N GLY A 23 -19.52 -0.20 18.21
CA GLY A 23 -19.28 -1.23 17.19
C GLY A 23 -17.92 -1.90 17.35
N PHE A 24 -17.90 -3.23 17.31
CA PHE A 24 -16.74 -4.08 17.60
C PHE A 24 -15.44 -3.61 16.92
N TRP A 25 -15.55 -3.18 15.65
CA TRP A 25 -14.42 -2.67 14.86
C TRP A 25 -13.84 -1.35 15.37
N GLY A 26 -14.69 -0.42 15.82
CA GLY A 26 -14.26 0.86 16.36
C GLY A 26 -13.53 0.69 17.69
N ASP A 27 -14.03 -0.20 18.55
CA ASP A 27 -13.39 -0.53 19.82
C ASP A 27 -12.09 -1.31 19.65
N ALA A 28 -12.05 -2.25 18.70
CA ALA A 28 -10.83 -2.96 18.33
C ALA A 28 -9.75 -1.99 17.84
N TRP A 29 -10.09 -1.07 16.93
CA TRP A 29 -9.14 -0.08 16.41
C TRP A 29 -8.67 0.91 17.49
N ARG A 30 -9.56 1.33 18.38
CA ARG A 30 -9.21 2.21 19.51
C ARG A 30 -8.27 1.52 20.50
N ARG A 31 -8.51 0.24 20.81
CA ARG A 31 -7.62 -0.58 21.67
C ARG A 31 -6.28 -0.84 20.99
N PHE A 32 -6.27 -1.08 19.68
CA PHE A 32 -5.06 -1.28 18.89
C PHE A 32 -4.17 -0.02 18.88
N ARG A 33 -4.76 1.16 18.66
CA ARG A 33 -4.03 2.45 18.70
C ARG A 33 -3.46 2.83 20.06
N ARG A 34 -4.00 2.30 21.16
CA ARG A 34 -3.48 2.52 22.52
C ARG A 34 -2.22 1.71 22.84
N LYS A 35 -1.84 0.74 21.99
CA LYS A 35 -0.65 -0.09 22.20
C LYS A 35 0.50 0.37 21.28
N PRO A 36 1.47 1.18 21.76
CA PRO A 36 2.65 1.57 20.98
C PRO A 36 3.37 0.45 20.22
N PRO A 37 3.66 -0.75 20.78
CA PRO A 37 4.33 -1.81 20.01
C PRO A 37 3.47 -2.34 18.85
N ALA A 38 2.14 -2.37 19.01
CA ALA A 38 1.24 -2.79 17.95
C ALA A 38 1.22 -1.78 16.79
N MET A 39 1.34 -0.49 17.10
CA MET A 39 1.40 0.56 16.08
C MET A 39 2.73 0.56 15.31
N ILE A 40 3.84 0.30 16.00
CA ILE A 40 5.16 0.13 15.36
C ILE A 40 5.11 -1.05 14.38
N ALA A 41 4.55 -2.19 14.79
CA ALA A 41 4.37 -3.34 13.91
C ALA A 41 3.51 -3.00 12.68
N LEU A 42 2.41 -2.26 12.86
CA LEU A 42 1.56 -1.82 11.74
C LEU A 42 2.32 -0.93 10.76
N VAL A 43 3.09 0.04 11.28
CA VAL A 43 3.90 0.93 10.44
C VAL A 43 4.97 0.16 9.70
N TYR A 44 5.64 -0.80 10.36
CA TYR A 44 6.66 -1.63 9.73
C TYR A 44 6.10 -2.48 8.58
N VAL A 45 4.96 -3.15 8.80
CA VAL A 45 4.28 -3.92 7.74
C VAL A 45 3.81 -3.00 6.61
N GLY A 46 3.27 -1.83 6.93
CA GLY A 46 2.89 -0.82 5.93
C GLY A 46 4.09 -0.35 5.09
N LEU A 47 5.23 -0.13 5.73
CA LEU A 47 6.48 0.23 5.06
C LEU A 47 6.95 -0.90 4.13
N MET A 48 6.95 -2.14 4.60
CA MET A 48 7.29 -3.31 3.77
C MET A 48 6.34 -3.45 2.57
N PHE A 49 5.05 -3.17 2.76
CA PHE A 49 4.07 -3.20 1.68
C PHE A 49 4.34 -2.09 0.63
N ILE A 50 4.67 -0.89 1.07
CA ILE A 50 5.06 0.22 0.18
C ILE A 50 6.32 -0.16 -0.60
N VAL A 51 7.33 -0.73 0.07
CA VAL A 51 8.56 -1.20 -0.58
C VAL A 51 8.26 -2.30 -1.60
N ALA A 52 7.38 -3.25 -1.29
CA ALA A 52 6.98 -4.30 -2.23
C ALA A 52 6.29 -3.73 -3.49
N ILE A 53 5.43 -2.73 -3.33
CA ILE A 53 4.80 -2.05 -4.48
C ILE A 53 5.83 -1.22 -5.26
N ALA A 54 6.78 -0.59 -4.57
CA ALA A 54 7.83 0.21 -5.17
C ALA A 54 8.98 -0.64 -5.77
N ALA A 55 9.06 -1.93 -5.47
CA ALA A 55 10.11 -2.83 -5.97
C ALA A 55 10.24 -2.80 -7.51
N PRO A 56 9.16 -2.95 -8.31
CA PRO A 56 9.24 -2.78 -9.76
C PRO A 56 9.52 -1.35 -10.24
N LEU A 57 9.36 -0.36 -9.37
CA LEU A 57 9.74 1.04 -9.63
C LEU A 57 11.25 1.27 -9.42
N ILE A 58 11.90 0.45 -8.59
CA ILE A 58 13.33 0.53 -8.27
C ILE A 58 14.14 -0.39 -9.18
N VAL A 59 13.61 -1.56 -9.53
CA VAL A 59 14.27 -2.59 -10.35
C VAL A 59 13.42 -2.90 -11.58
N GLY A 60 13.94 -2.55 -12.76
CA GLY A 60 13.27 -2.88 -14.02
C GLY A 60 13.97 -2.36 -15.26
N THR A 61 13.62 -2.95 -16.40
CA THR A 61 14.07 -2.53 -17.75
C THR A 61 13.16 -1.49 -18.38
N LYS A 62 11.99 -1.23 -17.79
CA LYS A 62 10.99 -0.28 -18.28
C LYS A 62 11.14 1.07 -17.55
N PRO A 63 11.11 2.21 -18.27
CA PRO A 63 11.17 3.52 -17.64
C PRO A 63 9.89 3.80 -16.84
N ILE A 64 10.03 4.55 -15.75
CA ILE A 64 8.91 4.94 -14.86
C ILE A 64 8.03 5.96 -15.57
N ILE A 65 8.66 6.94 -16.22
CA ILE A 65 8.02 8.02 -16.95
C ILE A 65 8.72 8.15 -18.30
N CYS A 66 7.95 8.20 -19.38
CA CYS A 66 8.45 8.45 -20.74
C CYS A 66 7.65 9.59 -21.35
N LYS A 67 8.32 10.63 -21.83
CA LYS A 67 7.71 11.62 -22.72
C LYS A 67 7.92 11.16 -24.16
N TYR A 68 6.83 10.90 -24.88
CA TYR A 68 6.83 10.48 -26.28
C TYR A 68 5.78 11.27 -27.05
N ASN A 69 6.15 11.82 -28.21
CA ASN A 69 5.26 12.58 -29.10
C ASN A 69 4.49 13.70 -28.36
N GLY A 70 5.21 14.47 -27.54
CA GLY A 70 4.65 15.59 -26.77
C GLY A 70 3.76 15.21 -25.58
N ARG A 71 3.50 13.92 -25.32
CA ARG A 71 2.67 13.44 -24.20
C ARG A 71 3.49 12.63 -23.20
N ILE A 72 3.13 12.74 -21.93
CA ILE A 72 3.77 12.00 -20.83
C ILE A 72 3.02 10.69 -20.64
N TYR A 73 3.75 9.58 -20.68
CA TYR A 73 3.23 8.24 -20.47
C TYR A 73 3.91 7.59 -19.26
N PHE A 74 3.16 6.72 -18.57
CA PHE A 74 3.60 6.00 -17.38
C PHE A 74 3.62 4.49 -17.67
N PRO A 75 4.72 3.95 -18.23
CA PRO A 75 4.84 2.54 -18.61
C PRO A 75 4.74 1.59 -17.42
N PHE A 76 4.93 2.09 -16.19
CA PHE A 76 4.84 1.32 -14.96
C PHE A 76 3.45 0.65 -14.78
N LEU A 77 2.37 1.27 -15.25
CA LEU A 77 1.02 0.71 -15.13
C LEU A 77 0.83 -0.61 -15.90
N ALA A 78 1.65 -0.84 -16.94
CA ALA A 78 1.67 -2.09 -17.70
C ALA A 78 2.10 -3.30 -16.87
N LEU A 79 2.79 -3.11 -15.74
CA LEU A 79 3.20 -4.18 -14.83
C LEU A 79 2.01 -4.79 -14.07
N TRP A 80 0.96 -4.01 -13.81
CA TRP A 80 -0.21 -4.46 -13.06
C TRP A 80 -1.21 -5.19 -13.94
N HIS A 81 -1.40 -4.74 -15.18
CA HIS A 81 -2.19 -5.43 -16.20
C HIS A 81 -1.69 -5.02 -17.59
N PRO A 82 -1.50 -5.95 -18.54
CA PRO A 82 -1.12 -5.63 -19.92
C PRO A 82 -2.10 -4.68 -20.62
N ARG A 83 -3.36 -4.64 -20.18
CA ARG A 83 -4.39 -3.73 -20.71
C ARG A 83 -4.27 -2.29 -20.22
N LEU A 84 -3.55 -2.08 -19.11
CA LEU A 84 -3.23 -0.74 -18.59
C LEU A 84 -1.95 -0.19 -19.26
N GLU A 85 -1.30 -0.98 -20.11
CA GLU A 85 -0.25 -0.46 -20.97
C GLU A 85 -0.84 0.55 -21.94
N ASN A 86 -0.20 1.70 -22.02
CA ASN A 86 -0.68 2.78 -22.86
C ASN A 86 -0.66 2.32 -24.33
N SER A 87 -1.78 2.45 -25.04
CA SER A 87 -1.99 1.87 -26.38
C SER A 87 -0.95 2.27 -27.43
N VAL A 88 -0.23 3.36 -27.17
CA VAL A 88 0.88 3.85 -28.00
C VAL A 88 2.02 2.83 -28.04
N PHE A 89 2.37 2.21 -26.91
CA PHE A 89 3.46 1.23 -26.86
C PHE A 89 3.11 -0.09 -27.58
N ALA A 90 1.83 -0.50 -27.49
CA ALA A 90 1.32 -1.68 -28.19
C ALA A 90 1.19 -1.47 -29.71
N ARG A 91 0.79 -0.26 -30.16
CA ARG A 91 0.69 0.08 -31.59
C ARG A 91 2.04 0.21 -32.26
N ASP A 92 3.00 0.87 -31.59
CA ASP A 92 4.32 1.13 -32.16
C ASP A 92 5.28 -0.06 -32.09
N LYS A 93 4.90 -1.18 -31.46
CA LYS A 93 5.75 -2.38 -31.29
C LYS A 93 7.14 -2.02 -30.76
N PHE A 94 7.23 -1.32 -29.64
CA PHE A 94 8.52 -1.05 -29.00
C PHE A 94 9.23 -2.37 -28.68
N ARG A 95 10.34 -2.63 -29.38
CA ARG A 95 11.22 -3.76 -29.12
C ARG A 95 12.30 -3.32 -28.15
N LEU A 96 12.57 -4.16 -27.15
CA LEU A 96 13.69 -3.97 -26.22
C LEU A 96 15.01 -3.85 -27.03
N PRO A 97 15.94 -2.95 -26.65
CA PRO A 97 15.93 -2.07 -25.48
C PRO A 97 15.18 -0.75 -25.69
N PHE A 98 14.47 -0.30 -24.64
CA PHE A 98 13.56 0.87 -24.67
C PHE A 98 14.29 2.19 -24.93
N SER A 99 15.54 2.31 -24.48
CA SER A 99 16.38 3.50 -24.64
C SER A 99 16.74 3.80 -26.10
N LYS A 100 17.05 2.77 -26.89
CA LYS A 100 17.35 2.92 -28.32
C LYS A 100 16.09 3.19 -29.11
N SER A 101 15.03 2.45 -28.84
CA SER A 101 13.77 2.55 -29.60
C SER A 101 13.00 3.85 -29.36
N LEU A 102 13.10 4.49 -28.18
CA LEU A 102 12.58 5.85 -27.97
C LEU A 102 13.31 6.87 -28.84
N ARG A 103 14.65 6.85 -28.78
CA ARG A 103 15.51 7.84 -29.45
C ARG A 103 15.51 7.67 -30.97
N GLU A 104 15.29 6.46 -31.46
CA GLU A 104 15.14 6.16 -32.89
C GLU A 104 13.81 6.64 -33.46
N LYS A 105 12.73 6.67 -32.65
CA LYS A 105 11.39 7.07 -33.10
C LYS A 105 11.06 8.54 -32.84
N ASP A 106 11.64 9.13 -31.81
CA ASP A 106 11.40 10.52 -31.44
C ASP A 106 12.69 11.16 -30.84
N PRO A 107 13.38 12.05 -31.59
CA PRO A 107 14.62 12.69 -31.15
C PRO A 107 14.47 13.56 -29.90
N GLU A 108 13.27 14.07 -29.62
CA GLU A 108 12.95 14.94 -28.47
C GLU A 108 12.41 14.16 -27.26
N SER A 109 12.38 12.83 -27.33
CA SER A 109 11.89 11.98 -26.26
C SER A 109 12.90 11.84 -25.12
N TRP A 110 12.39 11.88 -23.89
CA TRP A 110 13.18 11.62 -22.70
C TRP A 110 12.43 10.68 -21.77
N ALA A 111 13.17 9.86 -21.04
CA ALA A 111 12.61 8.88 -20.12
C ALA A 111 13.38 8.89 -18.81
N ILE A 112 12.64 8.77 -17.69
CA ILE A 112 13.20 8.54 -16.36
C ILE A 112 13.24 7.05 -16.14
N TYR A 113 14.45 6.54 -15.97
CA TYR A 113 14.69 5.15 -15.64
C TYR A 113 14.62 4.93 -14.13
N PRO A 114 14.28 3.69 -13.70
CA PRO A 114 14.39 3.31 -12.31
C PRO A 114 15.84 3.43 -11.82
N LEU A 115 15.99 3.63 -10.50
CA LEU A 115 17.30 3.84 -9.87
C LEU A 115 18.28 2.70 -10.18
N ILE A 116 17.78 1.46 -10.27
CA ILE A 116 18.55 0.28 -10.65
C ILE A 116 18.04 -0.19 -12.01
N TYR A 117 18.68 0.33 -13.06
CA TYR A 117 18.41 -0.06 -14.44
C TYR A 117 19.29 -1.26 -14.83
N GLN A 118 18.69 -2.45 -14.85
CA GLN A 118 19.36 -3.69 -15.26
C GLN A 118 19.17 -3.93 -16.76
N ASP A 119 20.04 -3.35 -17.58
CA ASP A 119 20.07 -3.59 -19.02
C ASP A 119 21.27 -4.48 -19.36
N PRO A 120 21.07 -5.70 -19.89
CA PRO A 120 22.17 -6.60 -20.24
C PRO A 120 23.04 -6.07 -21.39
N PHE A 121 22.64 -5.00 -22.08
CA PHE A 121 23.34 -4.43 -23.24
C PHE A 121 23.99 -3.07 -22.97
N ARG A 122 24.14 -2.65 -21.70
CA ARG A 122 24.76 -1.38 -21.31
C ARG A 122 25.98 -1.59 -20.42
#